data_AF-A0A0M3JGE4-F1
#
_entry.id   AF-A0A0M3JGE4-F1
#
_cell.length_a   1.000
_cell.length_b   1.000
_cell.length_c   1.000
_cell.angle_alpha   90.00
_cell.angle_beta   90.00
_cell.angle_gamma   90.00
#
_symmetry.space_group_name_H-M   'P 1'
#
loop_
_entity.id
_entity.type
_entity.pdbx_description
1 polymer ?
#
loop_
_entity_poly.entity_id
_entity_poly.type
_entity_poly.pdbx_seq_one_letter_code
_entity_poly.pdbx_strand_id
1 'polypeptide(L)' 'MEDDCIAIHCASPLLFPVGYCERNGLKLKGPQGGGKFDWKSYLRQSKSITAPEALFDEENEPAAIKNFKKEMTCERQPLA' A
#
# COMPACT_ATOMS: atom_id res chain seq x y z
N MET A 1 -1.19 -23.69 8.67
CA MET A 1 -0.86 -22.27 8.64
C MET A 1 0.22 -22.15 7.60
N GLU A 2 -0.14 -22.19 6.33
CA GLU A 2 0.81 -21.92 5.27
C GLU A 2 1.33 -20.49 5.43
N ASP A 3 2.65 -20.35 5.52
CA ASP A 3 3.35 -19.06 5.48
C ASP A 3 3.08 -18.40 4.11
N ASP A 4 2.07 -17.55 4.04
CA ASP A 4 1.63 -16.85 2.82
C ASP A 4 2.61 -15.71 2.44
N CYS A 5 3.86 -16.09 2.22
CA CYS A 5 4.90 -15.18 1.76
C CYS A 5 4.72 -14.95 0.26
N ILE A 6 4.11 -13.83 -0.11
CA ILE A 6 3.99 -13.40 -1.50
C ILE A 6 5.31 -12.74 -1.92
N ALA A 7 5.94 -13.26 -2.98
CA ALA A 7 7.09 -12.60 -3.60
C ALA A 7 6.61 -11.38 -4.41
N ILE A 8 7.11 -10.20 -4.07
CA ILE A 8 6.80 -8.94 -4.75
C ILE A 8 8.09 -8.27 -5.21
N HIS A 9 8.05 -7.60 -6.36
CA HIS A 9 9.16 -6.80 -6.84
C HIS A 9 9.34 -5.53 -5.98
N CYS A 10 10.58 -5.09 -5.74
CA CYS A 10 10.87 -3.92 -4.89
C CYS A 10 10.29 -2.61 -5.43
N ALA A 11 10.27 -2.45 -6.76
CA ALA A 11 9.66 -1.31 -7.46
C ALA A 11 8.16 -1.50 -7.76
N SER A 12 7.49 -2.41 -7.03
CA SER A 12 6.05 -2.63 -7.24
C SER A 12 5.24 -1.41 -6.77
N PRO A 13 4.29 -0.90 -7.56
CA PRO A 13 3.48 0.28 -7.21
C PRO A 13 2.49 0.02 -6.06
N LEU A 14 2.44 -1.19 -5.54
CA LEU A 14 1.60 -1.58 -4.41
C LEU A 14 2.32 -1.46 -3.05
N LEU A 15 3.60 -1.10 -3.06
CA LEU A 15 4.40 -0.87 -1.86
C LEU A 15 4.39 0.62 -1.52
N PHE A 16 4.12 0.92 -0.25
CA PHE A 16 4.07 2.30 0.25
C PHE A 16 4.94 2.46 1.50
N PRO A 17 5.58 3.62 1.68
CA PRO A 17 6.40 3.86 2.85
C PRO A 17 5.58 3.93 4.13
N VAL A 18 6.26 3.77 5.26
CA VAL A 18 5.68 3.92 6.60
C VAL A 18 5.03 5.30 6.75
N GLY A 19 3.81 5.34 7.30
CA GLY A 19 3.04 6.57 7.47
C GLY A 19 2.20 6.99 6.25
N TYR A 20 2.31 6.33 5.10
CA TYR A 20 1.51 6.65 3.90
C TYR A 20 0.00 6.66 4.17
N CYS A 21 -0.50 5.69 4.94
CA CYS A 21 -1.92 5.61 5.28
C CYS A 21 -2.37 6.82 6.11
N GLU A 22 -1.56 7.28 7.05
CA GLU A 22 -1.89 8.45 7.89
C GLU A 22 -1.90 9.74 7.06
N ARG A 23 -0.94 9.90 6.15
CA ARG A 23 -0.88 11.06 5.23
C ARG A 23 -2.11 11.15 4.30
N ASN A 24 -2.62 10.01 3.85
CA ASN A 24 -3.74 9.93 2.91
C ASN A 24 -5.11 9.70 3.59
N GLY A 25 -5.18 9.73 4.92
CA GLY A 25 -6.43 9.47 5.65
C GLY A 25 -6.98 8.04 5.47
N LEU A 26 -6.12 7.09 5.09
CA LEU A 26 -6.47 5.68 4.91
C LEU A 26 -6.38 4.93 6.24
N LYS A 27 -7.34 4.04 6.49
CA LYS A 27 -7.34 3.19 7.68
C LYS A 27 -6.34 2.05 7.53
N LEU A 28 -5.26 2.11 8.30
CA LEU A 28 -4.27 1.04 8.36
C LEU A 28 -4.76 -0.13 9.23
N LYS A 29 -4.71 -1.35 8.68
CA LYS A 29 -5.02 -2.58 9.40
C LYS A 29 -3.75 -3.08 10.09
N GLY A 30 -3.78 -3.20 11.41
CA GLY A 30 -2.66 -3.75 12.18
C GLY A 30 -2.49 -5.27 11.97
N PRO A 31 -1.31 -5.83 12.33
CA PRO A 31 -0.96 -7.24 12.09
C PRO A 31 -1.89 -8.25 12.80
N GLN A 32 -2.50 -7.87 13.92
CA GLN A 32 -3.48 -8.71 14.63
C GLN A 32 -4.94 -8.38 14.30
N GLY A 33 -5.19 -7.59 13.24
CA GLY A 33 -6.54 -7.31 12.75
C GLY A 33 -7.41 -6.40 13.62
N GLY A 34 -6.92 -5.93 14.77
CA GLY A 34 -7.67 -5.11 15.72
C GLY A 34 -7.08 -3.72 15.96
N GLY A 35 -7.96 -2.71 16.01
CA GLY A 35 -7.69 -1.41 16.62
C GLY A 35 -6.95 -0.36 15.77
N LYS A 36 -6.63 0.76 16.43
CA LYS A 36 -5.79 1.83 15.89
C LYS A 36 -4.34 1.36 15.92
N PHE A 37 -3.72 1.24 14.75
CA PHE A 37 -2.32 0.87 14.62
C PHE A 37 -1.43 2.13 14.59
N ASP A 38 -0.29 2.08 15.28
CA ASP A 38 0.68 3.16 15.37
C ASP A 38 2.08 2.65 15.01
N TRP A 39 2.63 3.15 13.90
CA TRP A 39 3.93 2.72 13.40
C TRP A 39 5.06 2.96 14.39
N LYS A 40 5.04 4.10 15.09
CA LYS A 40 6.08 4.50 16.04
C LYS A 40 6.19 3.50 17.19
N SER A 41 5.06 3.13 17.77
CA SER A 41 4.98 2.16 18.86
C SER A 41 5.35 0.76 18.39
N TYR A 42 4.94 0.37 17.18
CA TYR A 42 5.24 -0.94 16.61
C TYR A 42 6.74 -1.12 16.32
N LEU A 43 7.38 -0.13 15.69
CA LEU A 43 8.81 -0.17 15.37
C LEU A 43 9.67 -0.23 16.63
N ARG A 44 9.28 0.52 17.68
CA ARG A 44 9.98 0.48 18.97
C ARG A 44 9.89 -0.89 19.65
N GLN A 45 8.72 -1.54 19.60
CA GLN A 45 8.52 -2.87 20.20
C GLN A 45 9.22 -3.97 19.42
N SER A 46 9.17 -3.92 18.09
CA SER A 46 9.81 -4.90 17.20
C SER A 46 11.32 -4.70 17.03
N LYS A 47 11.85 -3.52 17.42
CA LYS A 47 13.25 -3.09 17.17
C LYS A 47 13.59 -3.05 15.68
N SER A 48 12.58 -2.82 14.84
CA SER A 48 12.73 -2.74 13.39
C SER A 48 12.96 -1.31 12.92
N ILE A 49 13.58 -1.18 11.75
CA ILE A 49 13.74 0.08 11.05
C ILE A 49 12.73 0.19 9.91
N THR A 50 12.36 1.42 9.55
CA THR A 50 11.54 1.67 8.37
C THR A 50 12.36 1.48 7.10
N ALA A 51 11.73 0.94 6.06
CA ALA A 51 12.31 1.00 4.72
C ALA A 51 12.51 2.47 4.31
N PRO A 52 13.67 2.86 3.73
CA PRO A 52 13.91 4.21 3.23
C PRO A 52 12.85 4.63 2.20
N GLU A 53 12.36 5.87 2.27
CA GLU A 53 11.38 6.40 1.31
C GLU A 53 11.90 6.38 -0.13
N ALA A 54 13.23 6.47 -0.32
CA ALA A 54 13.88 6.39 -1.64
C ALA A 54 13.72 5.04 -2.37
N LEU A 55 13.24 4.00 -1.68
CA LEU A 55 12.94 2.70 -2.31
C LEU A 55 11.53 2.63 -2.91
N PHE A 56 10.70 3.63 -2.66
CA PHE A 56 9.33 3.67 -3.12
C PHE A 56 9.22 4.66 -4.28
N ASP A 57 8.91 4.17 -5.47
CA ASP A 57 8.68 5.01 -6.63
C ASP A 57 7.38 5.80 -6.45
N GLU A 58 7.49 7.13 -6.35
CA GLU A 58 6.33 8.01 -6.14
C GLU A 58 5.55 8.27 -7.44
N GLU A 59 6.16 8.01 -8.60
CA GLU A 59 5.59 8.44 -9.86
C GLU A 59 5.82 7.44 -10.99
N ASN A 60 4.78 6.67 -11.29
CA ASN A 60 4.48 6.35 -12.68
C ASN A 60 2.96 6.25 -12.88
N GLU A 61 2.25 7.32 -12.50
CA GLU A 61 0.87 7.49 -12.96
C GLU A 61 0.94 7.81 -14.46
N PRO A 62 0.62 6.87 -15.36
CA PRO A 62 0.62 7.13 -16.78
C PRO A 62 -0.32 8.31 -17.04
N ALA A 63 0.06 9.20 -17.96
CA ALA A 63 -0.78 10.34 -18.34
C ALA A 63 -2.22 9.93 -18.71
N ALA A 64 -2.43 8.67 -19.11
CA ALA A 64 -3.74 8.07 -19.34
C ALA A 64 -4.63 8.06 -18.09
N ILE A 65 -4.10 7.74 -16.90
CA ILE A 65 -4.86 7.62 -15.64
C ILE A 65 -5.31 8.98 -15.11
N LYS A 66 -4.59 10.07 -15.43
CA LYS A 66 -4.97 11.45 -15.04
C LYS A 66 -6.35 11.88 -15.56
N ASN A 67 -6.81 11.27 -16.66
CA ASN A 67 -8.12 11.55 -17.24
C ASN A 67 -9.22 10.63 -16.69
N PHE A 68 -8.88 9.60 -15.91
CA PHE A 68 -9.86 8.73 -15.28
C PHE A 68 -10.52 9.46 -14.12
N LYS A 69 -11.86 9.53 -14.17
CA LYS A 69 -12.69 10.13 -13.14
C LYS A 69 -13.44 9.03 -12.41
N LYS A 70 -13.72 9.25 -11.12
CA LYS A 70 -14.45 8.32 -10.24
C LYS A 70 -15.81 7.86 -10.79
N GLU A 71 -16.39 8.62 -11.72
CA GLU A 71 -17.68 8.36 -12.37
C GLU A 71 -17.56 7.63 -13.72
N MET A 72 -16.36 7.28 -14.16
CA MET A 72 -16.16 6.48 -15.38
C MET A 72 -16.48 5.02 -15.11
N THR A 73 -17.46 4.48 -15.81
CA THR A 73 -17.82 3.07 -15.76
C THR A 73 -17.12 2.30 -16.88
N CYS A 74 -16.57 1.12 -16.55
CA CYS A 74 -16.12 0.16 -17.55
C CYS A 74 -17.06 -1.04 -17.49
N GLU A 75 -17.66 -1.41 -18.62
CA GLU A 75 -18.35 -2.67 -18.74
C GLU A 75 -17.34 -3.82 -18.62
N ARG A 76 -17.57 -4.76 -17.69
CA ARG A 76 -16.76 -5.98 -17.64
C ARG A 76 -17.10 -6.79 -18.87
N GLN A 77 -16.13 -7.02 -19.75
CA GLN A 77 -16.33 -7.96 -20.84
C GLN A 77 -16.62 -9.36 -20.24
N PRO A 78 -17.67 -10.06 -20.70
CA PRO A 78 -17.92 -11.41 -20.24
C PRO A 78 -16.73 -12.30 -20.62
N LEU A 79 -16.30 -13.18 -19.71
CA LEU A 79 -15.41 -14.28 -20.08
C LEU A 79 -16.16 -15.14 -21.10
N ALA A 80 -15.63 -15.22 -22.32
CA ALA A 80 -16.12 -16.13 -23.35
C ALA A 80 -15.84 -17.59 -22.98
#